data_AF-A0A7W3VVI3-F1
#
_entry.id   AF-A0A7W3VVI3-F1
#
_cell.length_a   1.000
_cell.length_b   1.000
_cell.length_c   1.000
_cell.angle_alpha   90.00
_cell.angle_beta   90.00
_cell.angle_gamma   90.00
#
_symmetry.space_group_name_H-M   'P 1'
#
loop_
_entity.id
_entity.type
_entity.pdbx_description
1 polymer ?
#
loop_
_entity_poly.entity_id
_entity_poly.type
_entity_poly.pdbx_seq_one_letter_code
_entity_poly.pdbx_strand_id
1 'polypeptide(L)'
;MATIYAPEPEFTGRVGEVEFVAGVGHSDDAHHLNYFRRHGYDIDADEQADDVEETTGESEKDEPEETGPAEPDESEPEESDESEEDDEPAEDEDDEPVAVTRPPVAAPKADWVAYAVAALGLDEGEADAETKQELIDRANAQ
;
A
#
# COMPACT_ATOMS: atom_id res chain seq x y z
N MET A 1 -0.38 2.28 -22.28
CA MET A 1 -1.56 1.58 -21.75
C MET A 1 -1.20 0.12 -21.72
N ALA A 2 -1.20 -0.45 -20.52
CA ALA A 2 -0.88 -1.84 -20.25
C ALA A 2 -2.19 -2.61 -19.99
N THR A 3 -2.16 -3.90 -20.28
CA THR A 3 -3.26 -4.83 -20.06
C THR A 3 -3.03 -5.54 -18.73
N ILE A 4 -4.05 -5.61 -17.89
CA ILE A 4 -4.02 -6.22 -16.57
C ILE A 4 -4.97 -7.42 -16.60
N TYR A 5 -4.46 -8.60 -16.29
CA TYR A 5 -5.24 -9.83 -16.20
C TYR A 5 -5.55 -10.15 -14.74
N ALA A 6 -6.84 -10.25 -14.43
CA ALA A 6 -7.34 -10.70 -13.16
C ALA A 6 -7.04 -12.19 -12.95
N PRO A 7 -6.83 -12.63 -11.70
CA PRO A 7 -6.69 -14.05 -11.38
C PRO A 7 -7.96 -14.85 -11.71
N GLU A 8 -9.12 -14.18 -11.71
CA GLU A 8 -10.40 -14.74 -12.13
C GLU A 8 -10.71 -14.30 -13.57
N PRO A 9 -10.69 -15.23 -14.55
CA PRO A 9 -10.81 -14.90 -15.98
C PRO A 9 -12.20 -14.42 -16.38
N GLU A 10 -13.20 -14.50 -15.50
CA GLU A 10 -14.56 -14.01 -15.75
C GLU A 10 -14.89 -12.78 -14.89
N PHE A 11 -13.91 -12.28 -14.12
CA PHE A 11 -14.10 -11.13 -13.25
C PHE A 11 -14.48 -9.90 -14.07
N THR A 12 -15.67 -9.39 -13.82
CA THR A 12 -16.18 -8.18 -14.42
C THR A 12 -16.57 -7.24 -13.30
N GLY A 13 -15.90 -6.10 -13.23
CA GLY A 13 -16.03 -5.19 -12.10
C GLY A 13 -14.99 -4.08 -12.14
N ARG A 14 -15.05 -3.18 -11.17
CA ARG A 14 -14.09 -2.08 -11.05
C ARG A 14 -13.21 -2.31 -9.84
N VAL A 15 -11.89 -2.22 -10.02
CA VAL A 15 -10.91 -2.24 -8.93
C VAL A 15 -10.12 -0.94 -8.97
N GLY A 16 -10.39 -0.06 -8.00
CA GLY A 16 -9.91 1.33 -8.04
C GLY A 16 -10.55 2.10 -9.19
N GLU A 17 -9.75 2.63 -10.10
CA GLU A 17 -10.21 3.31 -11.31
C GLU A 17 -10.21 2.41 -12.56
N VAL A 18 -9.65 1.20 -12.45
CA VAL A 18 -9.54 0.25 -13.56
C VAL A 18 -10.81 -0.59 -13.65
N GLU A 19 -11.46 -0.55 -14.80
CA GLU A 19 -12.57 -1.42 -15.15
C GLU A 19 -12.03 -2.72 -15.76
N PHE A 20 -12.52 -3.85 -15.25
CA PHE A 20 -12.24 -5.19 -15.74
C PHE A 20 -13.48 -5.73 -16.44
N VAL A 21 -13.27 -6.35 -17.59
CA VAL A 21 -14.30 -7.05 -18.36
C VAL A 21 -13.73 -8.41 -18.75
N ALA A 22 -14.41 -9.48 -18.32
CA ALA A 22 -13.94 -10.86 -18.53
C ALA A 22 -12.46 -11.05 -18.11
N GLY A 23 -12.14 -10.59 -16.90
CA GLY A 23 -10.81 -10.70 -16.32
C GLY A 23 -9.76 -9.77 -16.94
N VAL A 24 -10.10 -8.92 -17.92
CA VAL A 24 -9.15 -8.03 -18.59
C VAL A 24 -9.46 -6.58 -18.22
N GLY A 25 -8.50 -5.91 -17.61
CA GLY A 25 -8.53 -4.48 -17.32
C GLY A 25 -7.41 -3.75 -18.06
N HIS A 26 -7.55 -2.44 -18.23
CA HIS A 26 -6.51 -1.64 -18.86
C HIS A 26 -6.17 -0.41 -18.03
N SER A 27 -4.87 -0.12 -17.90
CA SER A 27 -4.40 1.06 -17.21
C SER A 27 -3.06 1.53 -17.79
N ASP A 28 -2.87 2.84 -17.88
CA ASP A 28 -1.59 3.46 -18.18
C ASP A 28 -0.92 4.09 -16.95
N ASP A 29 -1.58 4.05 -15.80
CA ASP A 29 -1.08 4.65 -14.57
C ASP A 29 -0.13 3.70 -13.82
N ALA A 30 1.06 4.20 -13.50
CA ALA A 30 2.11 3.40 -12.86
C ALA A 30 1.74 2.93 -11.43
N HIS A 31 0.92 3.70 -10.70
CA HIS A 31 0.48 3.33 -9.36
C HIS A 31 -0.49 2.15 -9.42
N HIS A 32 -1.43 2.17 -10.37
CA HIS A 32 -2.34 1.04 -10.62
C HIS A 32 -1.55 -0.23 -10.99
N LEU A 33 -0.62 -0.15 -11.95
CA LEU A 33 0.17 -1.32 -12.37
C LEU A 33 0.99 -1.90 -11.22
N ASN A 34 1.60 -1.06 -10.38
CA ASN A 34 2.36 -1.56 -9.23
C ASN A 34 1.46 -2.24 -8.18
N TYR A 35 0.25 -1.72 -7.95
CA TYR A 35 -0.74 -2.34 -7.07
C TYR A 35 -1.10 -3.74 -7.57
N PHE A 36 -1.54 -3.86 -8.83
CA PHE A 36 -1.96 -5.12 -9.44
C PHE A 36 -0.83 -6.17 -9.44
N ARG A 37 0.41 -5.76 -9.79
CA ARG A 37 1.58 -6.63 -9.75
C ARG A 37 1.89 -7.18 -8.36
N ARG A 38 1.73 -6.36 -7.32
CA ARG A 38 1.91 -6.79 -5.92
C ARG A 38 0.80 -7.72 -5.44
N HIS A 39 -0.41 -7.54 -5.97
CA HIS A 39 -1.60 -8.32 -5.63
C HIS A 39 -1.77 -9.60 -6.46
N GLY A 40 -0.81 -9.94 -7.33
CA GLY A 40 -0.80 -11.20 -8.07
C GLY A 40 -1.59 -11.17 -9.38
N TYR A 41 -1.91 -9.99 -9.89
CA TYR A 41 -2.44 -9.82 -11.24
C TYR A 41 -1.29 -9.89 -12.24
N ASP A 42 -1.58 -10.45 -13.42
CA ASP A 42 -0.63 -10.45 -14.52
C ASP A 42 -0.74 -9.12 -15.28
N ILE A 43 0.38 -8.56 -15.71
CA ILE A 43 0.41 -7.25 -16.36
C ILE A 43 1.28 -7.37 -17.59
N ASP A 44 0.64 -7.22 -18.74
CA ASP A 44 1.32 -7.14 -20.00
C ASP A 44 1.45 -5.68 -20.46
N ALA A 45 2.69 -5.21 -20.52
CA ALA A 45 3.01 -3.84 -20.92
C ALA A 45 3.21 -3.69 -22.45
N ASP A 46 3.08 -4.78 -23.21
CA ASP A 46 3.41 -4.90 -24.64
C ASP A 46 2.17 -5.21 -25.53
N GLU A 47 1.07 -5.74 -24.97
CA GLU A 47 -0.07 -6.33 -25.69
C GLU A 47 -1.18 -5.39 -26.23
N GLN A 48 -0.86 -4.16 -26.67
CA GLN A 48 -1.79 -3.42 -27.55
C GLN A 48 -1.49 -3.66 -29.04
N ALA A 49 -1.62 -4.90 -29.49
CA ALA A 49 -1.87 -5.25 -30.90
C ALA A 49 -2.21 -6.75 -31.00
N ASP A 50 -3.34 -7.09 -31.64
CA ASP A 50 -3.78 -8.45 -31.99
C ASP A 50 -4.35 -9.24 -30.77
N ASP A 51 -5.47 -9.97 -30.72
CA ASP A 51 -6.54 -10.41 -31.63
C ASP A 51 -7.47 -11.33 -30.79
N VAL A 52 -8.81 -11.11 -30.80
CA VAL A 52 -9.98 -12.05 -30.64
C VAL A 52 -10.04 -13.05 -29.45
N GLU A 53 -11.15 -13.70 -29.06
CA GLU A 53 -12.40 -14.14 -29.71
C GLU A 53 -13.45 -14.51 -28.64
N GLU A 54 -14.72 -14.47 -29.01
CA GLU A 54 -15.88 -14.94 -28.23
C GLU A 54 -15.71 -16.34 -27.62
N THR A 55 -16.07 -16.52 -26.36
CA THR A 55 -16.58 -17.82 -25.88
C THR A 55 -17.83 -17.62 -25.03
N THR A 56 -18.96 -18.01 -25.61
CA THR A 56 -20.26 -18.21 -24.97
C THR A 56 -20.19 -19.29 -23.89
N GLY A 57 -20.76 -19.04 -22.72
CA GLY A 57 -20.99 -20.04 -21.68
C GLY A 57 -22.01 -19.54 -20.66
N GLU A 58 -23.26 -19.98 -20.82
CA GLU A 58 -24.42 -19.62 -20.00
C GLU A 58 -24.27 -19.98 -18.50
N SER A 59 -24.71 -19.03 -17.66
CA SER A 59 -25.56 -19.17 -16.45
C SER A 59 -25.33 -20.36 -15.50
N GLU A 60 -25.16 -20.09 -14.19
CA GLU A 60 -26.31 -19.93 -13.28
C GLU A 60 -25.87 -19.65 -11.82
N LYS A 61 -26.19 -18.43 -11.35
CA LYS A 61 -26.77 -18.07 -10.04
C LYS A 61 -26.01 -18.40 -8.74
N ASP A 62 -25.47 -17.35 -8.13
CA ASP A 62 -25.86 -16.93 -6.78
C ASP A 62 -25.72 -15.39 -6.68
N GLU A 63 -26.85 -14.68 -6.58
CA GLU A 63 -26.95 -13.23 -6.35
C GLU A 63 -27.03 -12.96 -4.82
N PRO A 64 -27.09 -11.70 -4.34
CA PRO A 64 -26.01 -10.72 -4.25
C PRO A 64 -25.91 -10.17 -2.81
N GLU A 65 -24.78 -9.57 -2.41
CA GLU A 65 -24.83 -8.52 -1.39
C GLU A 65 -24.37 -7.20 -2.02
N GLU A 66 -25.36 -6.50 -2.60
CA GLU A 66 -25.32 -5.06 -2.70
C GLU A 66 -25.40 -4.47 -1.28
N THR A 67 -24.30 -3.88 -0.82
CA THR A 67 -24.41 -2.68 0.01
C THR A 67 -23.69 -1.57 -0.72
N GLY A 68 -24.51 -0.68 -1.28
CA GLY A 68 -24.10 0.47 -2.07
C GLY A 68 -23.36 1.56 -1.26
N PRO A 69 -23.28 2.76 -1.86
CA PRO A 69 -22.12 3.66 -1.82
C PRO A 69 -21.96 4.39 -0.49
N ALA A 70 -20.76 4.31 0.10
CA ALA A 70 -20.31 5.32 1.04
C ALA A 70 -19.90 6.58 0.26
N GLU A 71 -20.71 7.61 0.41
CA GLU A 71 -20.48 8.97 -0.06
C GLU A 71 -19.12 9.53 0.44
N PRO A 72 -18.53 10.49 -0.29
CA PRO A 72 -17.19 11.00 -0.03
C PRO A 72 -17.14 11.76 1.30
N ASP A 73 -16.28 11.31 2.20
CA ASP A 73 -15.94 12.06 3.40
C ASP A 73 -15.05 13.24 3.01
N GLU A 74 -15.69 14.38 2.74
CA GLU A 74 -15.07 15.70 2.83
C GLU A 74 -14.68 15.95 4.29
N SER A 75 -13.45 15.61 4.65
CA SER A 75 -12.82 16.11 5.88
C SER A 75 -11.57 16.90 5.49
N GLU A 76 -11.75 18.21 5.39
CA GLU A 76 -10.66 19.18 5.47
C GLU A 76 -9.87 18.97 6.79
N PRO A 77 -8.56 19.26 6.80
CA PRO A 77 -7.75 19.17 7.99
C PRO A 77 -8.05 20.34 8.94
N GLU A 78 -8.69 20.07 10.08
CA GLU A 78 -8.64 21.00 11.21
C GLU A 78 -7.38 20.72 12.04
N GLU A 79 -6.46 21.68 11.98
CA GLU A 79 -5.39 21.83 12.95
C GLU A 79 -5.98 22.17 14.33
N SER A 80 -5.59 21.40 15.35
CA SER A 80 -5.57 21.75 16.78
C SER A 80 -4.70 20.68 17.43
N ASP A 81 -3.42 20.89 17.67
CA ASP A 81 -2.86 21.75 18.72
C ASP A 81 -3.71 21.70 20.00
N GLU A 82 -3.42 20.71 20.85
CA GLU A 82 -3.29 20.96 22.28
C GLU A 82 -2.17 20.08 22.82
N SER A 83 -1.13 20.78 23.27
CA SER A 83 -0.01 20.29 24.06
C SER A 83 -0.46 20.15 25.51
N GLU A 84 0.01 19.11 26.22
CA GLU A 84 0.52 19.15 27.61
C GLU A 84 0.84 17.71 28.02
N GLU A 85 2.13 17.34 28.04
CA GLU A 85 2.99 17.30 29.23
C GLU A 85 2.44 16.37 30.32
N ASP A 86 3.01 15.17 30.46
CA ASP A 86 3.42 14.56 31.74
C ASP A 86 3.97 13.14 31.45
N ASP A 87 5.30 12.97 31.49
CA ASP A 87 6.00 11.93 32.29
C ASP A 87 7.50 11.94 31.89
N GLU A 88 8.29 12.77 32.57
CA GLU A 88 9.75 12.58 32.62
C GLU A 88 10.08 11.34 33.50
N PRO A 89 11.35 10.90 33.57
CA PRO A 89 12.04 10.01 32.67
C PRO A 89 12.34 8.67 33.37
N ALA A 90 12.03 7.54 32.75
CA ALA A 90 12.56 6.26 33.22
C ALA A 90 13.96 6.06 32.62
N GLU A 91 14.96 6.53 33.35
CA GLU A 91 16.30 5.95 33.31
C GLU A 91 16.16 4.45 33.62
N ASP A 92 16.26 3.60 32.60
CA ASP A 92 16.65 2.20 32.76
C ASP A 92 17.96 2.03 31.98
N GLU A 93 19.05 2.25 32.69
CA GLU A 93 20.37 1.74 32.35
C GLU A 93 20.31 0.20 32.29
N ASP A 94 20.96 -0.36 31.27
CA ASP A 94 21.22 -1.80 31.01
C ASP A 94 20.09 -2.61 30.34
N ASP A 95 19.99 -2.52 29.01
CA ASP A 95 19.93 -3.74 28.19
C ASP A 95 20.83 -3.54 26.97
N GLU A 96 21.68 -4.52 26.72
CA GLU A 96 22.82 -4.56 25.79
C GLU A 96 22.49 -3.91 24.43
N PRO A 97 23.47 -3.36 23.66
CA PRO A 97 23.19 -2.96 22.29
C PRO A 97 22.82 -4.23 21.51
N VAL A 98 21.53 -4.57 21.50
CA VAL A 98 20.97 -5.42 20.46
C VAL A 98 21.41 -4.72 19.20
N ALA A 99 22.23 -5.40 18.40
CA ALA A 99 22.64 -4.84 17.13
C ALA A 99 21.33 -4.62 16.36
N VAL A 100 20.79 -3.40 16.42
CA VAL A 100 19.58 -3.00 15.73
C VAL A 100 19.97 -3.04 14.27
N THR A 101 19.83 -4.22 13.71
CA THR A 101 20.15 -4.47 12.33
C THR A 101 19.14 -3.70 11.52
N ARG A 102 19.60 -3.11 10.43
CA ARG A 102 18.72 -2.44 9.49
C ARG A 102 17.58 -3.39 9.11
N PRO A 103 16.31 -3.00 9.32
CA PRO A 103 15.19 -3.83 8.90
C PRO A 103 15.17 -3.96 7.37
N PRO A 104 14.59 -5.04 6.81
CA PRO A 104 14.43 -5.16 5.37
C PRO A 104 13.50 -4.07 4.84
N VAL A 105 13.69 -3.62 3.59
CA VAL A 105 12.82 -2.60 2.96
C VAL A 105 11.34 -3.01 2.92
N ALA A 106 11.05 -4.31 3.02
CA ALA A 106 9.69 -4.85 3.12
C ALA A 106 9.07 -4.75 4.54
N ALA A 107 9.87 -4.50 5.58
CA ALA A 107 9.41 -4.41 6.96
C ALA A 107 8.35 -3.31 7.15
N PRO A 108 7.44 -3.44 8.13
CA PRO A 108 6.44 -2.41 8.42
C PRO A 108 7.10 -1.10 8.86
N LYS A 109 6.35 0.02 8.78
CA LYS A 109 6.85 1.33 9.23
C LYS A 109 7.30 1.29 10.70
N ALA A 110 6.58 0.58 11.57
CA ALA A 110 6.92 0.45 12.98
C ALA A 110 8.35 -0.08 13.21
N ASP A 111 8.80 -1.07 12.44
CA ASP A 111 10.19 -1.55 12.49
C ASP A 111 11.20 -0.48 12.06
N TRP A 112 10.84 0.34 11.07
CA TRP A 112 11.67 1.45 10.61
C TRP A 112 11.71 2.60 11.62
N VAL A 113 10.60 2.87 12.33
CA VAL A 113 10.52 3.85 13.43
C VAL A 113 11.41 3.39 14.57
N ALA A 114 11.27 2.15 15.02
CA ALA A 114 12.13 1.58 16.06
C ALA A 114 13.62 1.61 15.67
N TYR A 115 13.95 1.30 14.40
CA TYR A 115 15.31 1.45 13.90
C TYR A 115 15.78 2.90 13.88
N ALA A 116 14.93 3.85 13.50
CA ALA A 116 15.30 5.26 13.46
C ALA A 116 15.56 5.81 14.87
N VAL A 117 14.74 5.44 15.84
CA VAL A 117 14.96 5.82 17.24
C VAL A 117 16.25 5.20 17.77
N ALA A 118 16.43 3.89 17.59
CA ALA A 118 17.54 3.17 18.19
C ALA A 118 18.88 3.34 17.45
N ALA A 119 18.89 3.43 16.12
CA ALA A 119 20.10 3.46 15.29
C ALA A 119 20.41 4.83 14.68
N LEU A 120 19.39 5.66 14.41
CA LEU A 120 19.58 7.02 13.88
C LEU A 120 19.49 8.09 14.98
N GLY A 121 19.04 7.74 16.19
CA GLY A 121 18.90 8.65 17.32
C GLY A 121 17.79 9.68 17.13
N LEU A 122 16.76 9.35 16.33
CA LEU A 122 15.57 10.20 16.20
C LEU A 122 14.70 10.06 17.45
N ASP A 123 13.95 11.11 17.75
CA ASP A 123 12.84 10.99 18.70
C ASP A 123 11.73 10.10 18.10
N GLU A 124 11.00 9.36 18.93
CA GLU A 124 9.91 8.49 18.46
C GLU A 124 8.81 9.29 17.75
N GLY A 125 8.49 10.49 18.23
CA GLY A 125 7.51 11.37 17.58
C GLY A 125 7.99 11.88 16.22
N GLU A 126 9.29 12.19 16.09
CA GLU A 126 9.87 12.61 14.82
C GLU A 126 9.95 11.42 13.83
N ALA A 127 10.34 10.25 14.30
CA ALA A 127 10.41 9.05 13.48
C ALA A 127 9.02 8.58 13.01
N ASP A 128 7.98 8.69 13.85
CA ASP A 128 6.60 8.38 13.44
C ASP A 128 5.97 9.48 12.55
N ALA A 129 6.40 10.73 12.65
CA ALA A 129 5.96 11.76 11.70
C ALA A 129 6.51 11.49 10.28
N GLU A 130 7.71 10.92 10.18
CA GLU A 130 8.36 10.60 8.91
C GLU A 130 7.65 9.43 8.17
N THR A 131 7.79 9.42 6.85
CA THR A 131 7.31 8.27 6.07
C THR A 131 8.31 7.12 6.15
N LYS A 132 7.84 5.87 6.01
CA LYS A 132 8.73 4.71 5.90
C LYS A 132 9.83 4.90 4.85
N GLN A 133 9.53 5.59 3.74
CA GLN A 133 10.49 5.82 2.67
C GLN A 133 11.58 6.82 3.07
N GLU A 134 11.23 7.87 3.83
CA GLU A 134 12.19 8.84 4.41
C GLU A 134 13.10 8.14 5.42
N LEU A 135 12.54 7.31 6.30
CA LEU A 135 13.32 6.52 7.27
C LEU A 135 14.30 5.56 6.58
N ILE A 136 13.87 4.94 5.47
CA ILE A 136 14.73 4.09 4.63
C ILE A 136 15.85 4.93 3.99
N ASP A 137 15.53 6.07 3.39
CA ASP A 137 16.51 6.92 2.71
C ASP A 137 17.57 7.42 3.70
N ARG A 138 17.13 7.93 4.86
CA ARG A 138 18.00 8.38 5.95
C ARG A 138 18.89 7.27 6.49
N ALA A 139 18.35 6.05 6.60
CA ALA A 139 19.16 4.90 6.97
C ALA A 139 20.21 4.54 5.91
N ASN A 140 19.95 4.78 4.62
CA ASN A 140 20.90 4.56 3.52
C ASN A 140 21.92 5.69 3.35
N ALA A 141 21.64 6.88 3.89
CA ALA A 141 22.54 8.02 3.85
C ALA A 141 23.67 7.99 4.92
N GLN A 142 23.63 7.03 5.85
CA GLN A 142 24.65 6.76 6.88
C GLN A 142 25.91 6.09 6.30
#